data_AF-A0A1G8WZJ0-F1
#
_entry.id   AF-A0A1G8WZJ0-F1
#
_cell.length_a   1.000
_cell.length_b   1.000
_cell.length_c   1.000
_cell.angle_alpha   90.00
_cell.angle_beta   90.00
_cell.angle_gamma   90.00
#
_symmetry.space_group_name_H-M   'P 1'
#
loop_
_entity.id
_entity.type
_entity.pdbx_description
1 polymer ?
#
loop_
_entity_poly.entity_id
_entity_poly.type
_entity_poly.pdbx_seq_one_letter_code
_entity_poly.pdbx_strand_id
1 'polypeptide(L)'
;MLSLKFCKNVNITDVTFREAGHFAIITNGCNGMKLNRITVDTPDDRDGINFINSSNIELSNSTVISSDDAVAFKSDYATEKTFLSENNIVRDSTIQSTENNAVQFGSETCGSFRNIQFRNLKITGASKAGLGMVSMDGAVIEDVLHDNIQLTRTASPIYLHVANAAAAAQLAHRQDPEHHLSEHHRPNLTAPRDIPGDAEYASTVSGRSNSKITGLTFENVKLTVPGGRPSPRAACRTSRSTA
;
A
#
# COMPACT_ATOMS: atom_id res chain seq x y z
N MET A 1 16.38 1.67 -14.82
CA MET A 1 14.92 1.60 -15.06
C MET A 1 14.57 0.54 -16.11
N LEU A 2 13.50 -0.23 -15.87
CA LEU A 2 12.82 -1.10 -16.85
C LEU A 2 11.37 -0.66 -17.01
N SER A 3 10.94 -0.37 -18.24
CA SER A 3 9.55 -0.04 -18.57
C SER A 3 8.93 -1.10 -19.46
N LEU A 4 7.75 -1.60 -19.07
CA LEU A 4 7.02 -2.64 -19.78
C LEU A 4 5.60 -2.15 -20.06
N LYS A 5 5.19 -2.19 -21.33
CA LYS A 5 3.87 -1.75 -21.77
C LYS A 5 3.22 -2.86 -22.60
N PHE A 6 2.00 -3.26 -22.22
CA PHE A 6 1.23 -4.31 -22.90
C PHE A 6 1.98 -5.65 -23.09
N CYS A 7 2.87 -5.99 -22.16
CA CYS A 7 3.60 -7.25 -22.18
C CYS A 7 2.79 -8.38 -21.54
N LYS A 8 3.00 -9.62 -22.02
CA LYS A 8 2.37 -10.83 -21.48
C LYS A 8 3.42 -11.89 -21.18
N ASN A 9 3.24 -12.65 -20.09
CA ASN A 9 4.09 -13.79 -19.71
C ASN A 9 5.58 -13.41 -19.52
N VAL A 10 5.83 -12.34 -18.76
CA VAL A 10 7.19 -11.85 -18.49
C VAL A 10 7.74 -12.51 -17.23
N ASN A 11 8.95 -13.06 -17.28
CA ASN A 11 9.66 -13.57 -16.11
C ASN A 11 10.94 -12.76 -15.90
N ILE A 12 11.15 -12.24 -14.70
CA ILE A 12 12.36 -11.54 -14.29
C ILE A 12 12.87 -12.23 -13.04
N THR A 13 14.04 -12.85 -13.13
CA THR A 13 14.56 -13.70 -12.07
C THR A 13 16.05 -13.46 -11.86
N ASP A 14 16.49 -13.38 -10.60
CA ASP A 14 17.90 -13.21 -10.23
C ASP A 14 18.56 -11.93 -10.81
N VAL A 15 17.79 -10.84 -10.87
CA VAL A 15 18.24 -9.53 -11.39
C VAL A 15 18.32 -8.49 -10.26
N THR A 16 19.37 -7.66 -10.30
CA THR A 16 19.49 -6.49 -9.44
C THR A 16 19.34 -5.20 -10.25
N PHE A 17 18.45 -4.31 -9.82
CA PHE A 17 18.30 -2.93 -10.29
C PHE A 17 18.91 -2.00 -9.24
N ARG A 18 19.90 -1.20 -9.62
CA ARG A 18 20.53 -0.17 -8.77
C ARG A 18 20.38 1.19 -9.42
N GLU A 19 20.25 2.23 -8.60
CA GLU A 19 20.29 3.64 -9.03
C GLU A 19 19.43 3.88 -10.28
N ALA A 20 18.17 3.48 -10.20
CA ALA A 20 17.31 3.35 -11.36
C ALA A 20 16.61 4.65 -11.79
N GLY A 21 16.84 5.77 -11.08
CA GLY A 21 16.37 7.11 -11.41
C GLY A 21 14.93 7.38 -10.96
N HIS A 22 13.98 7.49 -11.90
CA HIS A 22 12.60 7.85 -11.57
C HIS A 22 11.75 6.64 -11.13
N PHE A 23 11.87 5.50 -11.81
CA PHE A 23 11.20 4.26 -11.45
C PHE A 23 12.16 3.11 -11.68
N ALA A 24 12.33 2.18 -10.74
CA ALA A 24 13.16 1.02 -11.01
C ALA A 24 12.52 0.09 -12.04
N ILE A 25 11.25 -0.26 -11.80
CA ILE A 25 10.41 -1.03 -12.71
C ILE A 25 9.05 -0.35 -12.81
N ILE A 26 8.56 -0.14 -14.03
CA ILE A 26 7.20 0.36 -14.29
C ILE A 26 6.53 -0.53 -15.32
N THR A 27 5.33 -1.02 -14.99
CA THR A 27 4.49 -1.82 -15.90
C THR A 27 3.20 -1.05 -16.18
N ASN A 28 2.72 -1.05 -17.42
CA ASN A 28 1.39 -0.52 -17.76
C ASN A 28 0.66 -1.45 -18.73
N GLY A 29 -0.49 -2.00 -18.32
CA GLY A 29 -1.29 -2.91 -19.15
C GLY A 29 -0.68 -4.31 -19.29
N CYS A 30 0.15 -4.75 -18.34
CA CYS A 30 0.83 -6.05 -18.40
C CYS A 30 -0.02 -7.18 -17.79
N ASN A 31 0.16 -8.40 -18.29
CA ASN A 31 -0.59 -9.56 -17.81
C ASN A 31 0.29 -10.81 -17.69
N GLY A 32 0.33 -11.43 -16.51
CA GLY A 32 1.10 -12.66 -16.30
C GLY A 32 2.58 -12.35 -16.13
N MET A 33 2.95 -11.71 -15.03
CA MET A 33 4.34 -11.40 -14.73
C MET A 33 4.83 -12.12 -13.49
N LYS A 34 6.06 -12.64 -13.53
CA LYS A 34 6.72 -13.20 -12.35
C LYS A 34 8.04 -12.48 -12.12
N LEU A 35 8.16 -11.84 -10.97
CA LEU A 35 9.37 -11.18 -10.50
C LEU A 35 9.84 -11.99 -9.28
N ASN A 36 10.95 -12.71 -9.42
CA ASN A 36 11.40 -13.66 -8.40
C ASN A 36 12.88 -13.51 -8.08
N ARG A 37 13.24 -13.44 -6.80
CA ARG A 37 14.65 -13.23 -6.40
C ARG A 37 15.28 -12.00 -7.04
N ILE A 38 14.49 -10.94 -7.21
CA ILE A 38 15.01 -9.67 -7.69
C ILE A 38 15.42 -8.79 -6.51
N THR A 39 16.37 -7.90 -6.77
CA THR A 39 16.74 -6.83 -5.83
C THR A 39 16.52 -5.50 -6.53
N VAL A 40 15.72 -4.63 -5.95
CA VAL A 40 15.67 -3.19 -6.30
C VAL A 40 16.34 -2.45 -5.15
N ASP A 41 17.45 -1.79 -5.44
CA ASP A 41 18.30 -1.09 -4.48
C ASP A 41 18.50 0.35 -4.96
N THR A 42 17.52 1.19 -4.66
CA THR A 42 17.40 2.56 -5.18
C THR A 42 17.04 3.55 -4.06
N PRO A 43 17.72 3.53 -2.89
CA PRO A 43 17.27 4.23 -1.68
C PRO A 43 17.22 5.76 -1.79
N ASP A 44 17.89 6.34 -2.78
CA ASP A 44 17.93 7.79 -3.03
C ASP A 44 17.13 8.21 -4.28
N ASP A 45 16.55 7.23 -4.98
CA ASP A 45 15.74 7.39 -6.17
C ASP A 45 14.27 7.16 -5.86
N ARG A 46 13.38 7.59 -6.76
CA ARG A 46 11.91 7.68 -6.58
C ARG A 46 11.23 6.30 -6.35
N ASP A 47 10.28 5.86 -7.16
CA ASP A 47 9.52 4.64 -6.81
C ASP A 47 10.33 3.38 -7.16
N GLY A 48 10.18 2.32 -6.37
CA GLY A 48 10.76 1.02 -6.67
C GLY A 48 10.07 0.34 -7.85
N ILE A 49 8.88 -0.21 -7.59
CA ILE A 49 8.11 -0.96 -8.59
C ILE A 49 6.70 -0.39 -8.68
N ASN A 50 6.29 0.02 -9.87
CA ASN A 50 4.91 0.42 -10.18
C ASN A 50 4.24 -0.63 -11.06
N PHE A 51 3.18 -1.26 -10.54
CA PHE A 51 2.25 -2.07 -11.30
C PHE A 51 1.04 -1.24 -11.71
N ILE A 52 1.05 -0.72 -12.93
CA ILE A 52 -0.02 0.13 -13.46
C ILE A 52 -0.94 -0.70 -14.36
N ASN A 53 -2.26 -0.66 -14.15
CA ASN A 53 -3.23 -1.33 -15.02
C ASN A 53 -2.87 -2.81 -15.34
N SER A 54 -2.32 -3.54 -14.39
CA SER A 54 -1.65 -4.83 -14.64
C SER A 54 -2.20 -5.94 -13.74
N SER A 55 -2.29 -7.15 -14.29
CA SER A 55 -2.97 -8.30 -13.66
C SER A 55 -2.16 -9.58 -13.72
N ASN A 56 -2.47 -10.53 -12.85
CA ASN A 56 -1.79 -11.83 -12.74
C ASN A 56 -0.27 -11.67 -12.51
N ILE A 57 0.10 -10.76 -11.61
CA ILE A 57 1.49 -10.49 -11.24
C ILE A 57 1.85 -11.22 -9.96
N GLU A 58 3.05 -11.79 -9.92
CA GLU A 58 3.64 -12.36 -8.72
C GLU A 58 5.03 -11.77 -8.48
N LEU A 59 5.17 -10.97 -7.42
CA LEU A 59 6.46 -10.54 -6.87
C LEU A 59 6.79 -11.41 -5.66
N SER A 60 7.91 -12.14 -5.70
CA SER A 60 8.25 -13.09 -4.64
C SER A 60 9.73 -13.18 -4.33
N ASN A 61 10.09 -13.55 -3.09
CA ASN A 61 11.46 -13.82 -2.66
C ASN A 61 12.43 -12.66 -2.97
N SER A 62 11.95 -11.42 -2.89
CA SER A 62 12.64 -10.25 -3.43
C SER A 62 12.93 -9.22 -2.35
N THR A 63 13.85 -8.30 -2.66
CA THR A 63 14.12 -7.12 -1.83
C THR A 63 13.85 -5.87 -2.65
N VAL A 64 13.06 -4.94 -2.10
CA VAL A 64 12.73 -3.67 -2.76
C VAL A 64 12.98 -2.52 -1.81
N ILE A 65 13.94 -1.67 -2.17
CA ILE A 65 14.33 -0.48 -1.42
C ILE A 65 14.26 0.72 -2.37
N SER A 66 13.52 1.75 -1.97
CA SER A 66 13.35 3.00 -2.73
C SER A 66 13.23 4.21 -1.80
N SER A 67 13.32 5.43 -2.35
CA SER A 67 13.03 6.65 -1.58
C SER A 67 11.54 6.93 -1.51
N ASP A 68 10.83 6.80 -2.62
CA ASP A 68 9.39 6.98 -2.71
C ASP A 68 8.66 5.64 -2.51
N ASP A 69 7.49 5.43 -3.10
CA ASP A 69 6.72 4.20 -2.98
C ASP A 69 7.54 2.96 -3.40
N ALA A 70 7.74 1.99 -2.51
CA ALA A 70 8.59 0.83 -2.81
C ALA A 70 7.90 -0.17 -3.72
N VAL A 71 6.68 -0.57 -3.38
CA VAL A 71 5.81 -1.37 -4.27
C VAL A 71 4.44 -0.70 -4.37
N ALA A 72 4.15 -0.17 -5.55
CA ALA A 72 2.94 0.59 -5.81
C ALA A 72 2.04 -0.08 -6.85
N PHE A 73 0.74 -0.04 -6.59
CA PHE A 73 -0.34 -0.41 -7.51
C PHE A 73 -1.06 0.87 -7.93
N LYS A 74 -1.01 1.18 -9.22
CA LYS A 74 -1.59 2.41 -9.78
C LYS A 74 -2.47 2.09 -10.98
N SER A 75 -3.25 3.06 -11.41
CA SER A 75 -4.05 2.98 -12.62
C SER A 75 -4.23 4.36 -13.22
N ASP A 76 -3.99 4.46 -14.52
CA ASP A 76 -4.00 5.71 -15.27
C ASP A 76 -4.66 5.54 -16.65
N TYR A 77 -4.72 6.66 -17.40
CA TYR A 77 -5.17 6.71 -18.80
C TYR A 77 -4.00 6.83 -19.80
N ALA A 78 -2.74 6.58 -19.39
CA ALA A 78 -1.59 6.66 -20.31
C ALA A 78 -1.65 5.60 -21.43
N THR A 79 -2.51 4.60 -21.25
CA THR A 79 -2.89 3.56 -22.23
C THR A 79 -4.21 3.86 -22.96
N GLU A 80 -4.65 5.12 -22.98
CA GLU A 80 -5.93 5.62 -23.55
C GLU A 80 -7.20 5.15 -22.81
N LYS A 81 -7.09 4.04 -22.07
CA LYS A 81 -8.11 3.52 -21.16
C LYS A 81 -7.45 2.95 -19.92
N THR A 82 -8.26 2.82 -18.88
CA THR A 82 -7.90 2.12 -17.65
C THR A 82 -8.34 0.66 -17.68
N PHE A 83 -7.79 -0.15 -16.78
CA PHE A 83 -8.06 -1.58 -16.69
C PHE A 83 -8.25 -1.98 -15.22
N LEU A 84 -9.08 -3.00 -14.99
CA LEU A 84 -9.11 -3.68 -13.69
C LEU A 84 -7.75 -4.35 -13.47
N SER A 85 -7.06 -3.96 -12.40
CA SER A 85 -5.85 -4.64 -11.95
C SER A 85 -6.24 -5.73 -10.96
N GLU A 86 -5.98 -6.99 -11.29
CA GLU A 86 -6.49 -8.11 -10.51
C GLU A 86 -5.54 -9.31 -10.39
N ASN A 87 -5.75 -10.09 -9.34
CA ASN A 87 -5.04 -11.36 -9.09
C ASN A 87 -3.52 -11.15 -8.96
N ASN A 88 -3.11 -10.10 -8.24
CA ASN A 88 -1.71 -9.79 -8.00
C ASN A 88 -1.29 -10.23 -6.60
N ILE A 89 -0.07 -10.76 -6.48
CA ILE A 89 0.47 -11.28 -5.23
C ILE A 89 1.88 -10.71 -5.00
N VAL A 90 2.11 -10.16 -3.82
CA VAL A 90 3.44 -9.80 -3.31
C VAL A 90 3.72 -10.65 -2.09
N ARG A 91 4.77 -11.49 -2.13
CA ARG A 91 5.03 -12.44 -1.05
C ARG A 91 6.49 -12.69 -0.71
N ASP A 92 6.74 -13.15 0.51
CA ASP A 92 8.05 -13.65 0.96
C ASP A 92 9.19 -12.66 0.67
N SER A 93 8.94 -11.37 0.86
CA SER A 93 9.81 -10.29 0.39
C SER A 93 10.09 -9.27 1.49
N THR A 94 11.23 -8.60 1.37
CA THR A 94 11.61 -7.47 2.24
C THR A 94 11.39 -6.17 1.48
N ILE A 95 10.66 -5.23 2.09
CA ILE A 95 10.28 -3.96 1.46
C ILE A 95 10.71 -2.81 2.37
N GLN A 96 11.26 -1.75 1.79
CA GLN A 96 11.60 -0.52 2.48
C GLN A 96 11.36 0.69 1.59
N SER A 97 10.64 1.67 2.11
CA SER A 97 10.67 3.04 1.59
C SER A 97 11.42 3.92 2.59
N THR A 98 12.38 4.71 2.12
CA THR A 98 13.11 5.61 3.01
C THR A 98 12.37 6.92 3.26
N GLU A 99 11.47 7.35 2.36
CA GLU A 99 10.80 8.65 2.45
C GLU A 99 9.28 8.63 2.30
N ASN A 100 8.69 7.56 1.75
CA ASN A 100 7.26 7.49 1.49
C ASN A 100 6.65 6.16 1.96
N ASN A 101 5.86 5.48 1.11
CA ASN A 101 5.11 4.29 1.49
C ASN A 101 5.85 3.00 1.12
N ALA A 102 5.82 1.98 1.98
CA ALA A 102 6.41 0.69 1.62
C ALA A 102 5.54 -0.05 0.58
N VAL A 103 4.25 -0.19 0.87
CA VAL A 103 3.25 -0.73 -0.07
C VAL A 103 2.17 0.33 -0.26
N GLN A 104 1.80 0.61 -1.51
CA GLN A 104 0.83 1.66 -1.83
C GLN A 104 -0.16 1.25 -2.93
N PHE A 105 -1.44 1.62 -2.76
CA PHE A 105 -2.37 1.80 -3.88
C PHE A 105 -2.56 3.29 -4.16
N GLY A 106 -2.33 3.73 -5.40
CA GLY A 106 -2.42 5.13 -5.80
C GLY A 106 -1.10 5.90 -5.70
N SER A 107 -1.11 7.24 -5.75
CA SER A 107 -2.32 8.09 -5.76
C SER A 107 -3.17 7.97 -7.02
N GLU A 108 -2.57 7.64 -8.17
CA GLU A 108 -3.29 7.46 -9.43
C GLU A 108 -4.14 6.19 -9.35
N THR A 109 -5.44 6.38 -9.20
CA THR A 109 -6.42 5.30 -9.04
C THR A 109 -7.60 5.48 -9.97
N CYS A 110 -7.32 5.67 -11.26
CA CYS A 110 -8.33 5.87 -12.30
C CYS A 110 -9.11 4.58 -12.62
N GLY A 111 -8.52 3.42 -12.36
CA GLY A 111 -9.12 2.08 -12.51
C GLY A 111 -9.09 1.27 -11.22
N SER A 112 -10.04 0.35 -11.09
CA SER A 112 -10.25 -0.45 -9.89
C SER A 112 -9.22 -1.57 -9.71
N PHE A 113 -9.15 -2.09 -8.48
CA PHE A 113 -8.24 -3.16 -8.06
C PHE A 113 -9.04 -4.24 -7.32
N ARG A 114 -8.75 -5.52 -7.61
CA ARG A 114 -9.44 -6.67 -6.99
C ARG A 114 -8.50 -7.83 -6.72
N ASN A 115 -8.70 -8.55 -5.63
CA ASN A 115 -7.97 -9.79 -5.31
C ASN A 115 -6.45 -9.55 -5.34
N ILE A 116 -5.99 -8.68 -4.44
CA ILE A 116 -4.58 -8.32 -4.29
C ILE A 116 -4.10 -8.83 -2.94
N GLN A 117 -3.01 -9.60 -2.94
CA GLN A 117 -2.54 -10.28 -1.74
C GLN A 117 -1.11 -9.90 -1.38
N PHE A 118 -0.90 -9.55 -0.12
CA PHE A 118 0.39 -9.30 0.47
C PHE A 118 0.62 -10.36 1.55
N ARG A 119 1.66 -11.19 1.41
CA ARG A 119 1.88 -12.34 2.30
C ARG A 119 3.33 -12.44 2.78
N ASN A 120 3.54 -12.76 4.05
CA ASN A 120 4.88 -13.02 4.59
C ASN A 120 5.87 -11.89 4.26
N LEU A 121 5.46 -10.64 4.47
CA LEU A 121 6.29 -9.48 4.15
C LEU A 121 7.01 -8.95 5.37
N LYS A 122 8.27 -8.58 5.17
CA LYS A 122 9.04 -7.80 6.14
C LYS A 122 9.16 -6.37 5.62
N ILE A 123 8.31 -5.48 6.10
CA ILE A 123 8.46 -4.05 5.87
C ILE A 123 9.43 -3.51 6.91
N THR A 124 10.57 -3.04 6.42
CA THR A 124 11.68 -2.62 7.27
C THR A 124 11.73 -1.12 7.49
N GLY A 125 10.93 -0.33 6.78
CA GLY A 125 10.77 1.09 7.02
C GLY A 125 9.82 1.72 6.01
N ALA A 126 9.11 2.75 6.46
CA ALA A 126 8.29 3.64 5.63
C ALA A 126 8.12 4.97 6.38
N SER A 127 8.53 6.08 5.77
CA SER A 127 8.39 7.39 6.42
C SER A 127 6.98 7.98 6.28
N LYS A 128 6.10 7.33 5.49
CA LYS A 128 4.64 7.50 5.53
C LYS A 128 3.93 6.18 5.88
N ALA A 129 3.23 5.55 4.95
CA ALA A 129 2.46 4.33 5.23
C ALA A 129 3.31 3.06 5.10
N GLY A 130 3.22 2.16 6.07
CA GLY A 130 3.64 0.77 5.90
C GLY A 130 2.76 0.08 4.86
N LEU A 131 1.46 0.07 5.14
CA LEU A 131 0.40 -0.43 4.27
C LEU A 131 -0.53 0.72 3.88
N GLY A 132 -0.29 1.31 2.72
CA GLY A 132 -1.04 2.45 2.20
C GLY A 132 -2.05 2.06 1.13
N MET A 133 -3.25 2.60 1.23
CA MET A 133 -4.28 2.45 0.21
C MET A 133 -5.09 3.74 0.10
N VAL A 134 -5.02 4.39 -1.06
CA VAL A 134 -5.81 5.58 -1.31
C VAL A 134 -6.66 5.40 -2.56
N SER A 135 -7.91 5.83 -2.51
CA SER A 135 -8.75 6.02 -3.70
C SER A 135 -8.89 7.52 -3.93
N MET A 136 -8.08 8.05 -4.84
CA MET A 136 -8.04 9.48 -5.14
C MET A 136 -8.94 9.83 -6.33
N ASP A 137 -9.02 8.95 -7.31
CA ASP A 137 -9.77 9.20 -8.56
C ASP A 137 -11.08 8.41 -8.67
N GLY A 138 -11.48 7.70 -7.60
CA GLY A 138 -12.77 6.99 -7.53
C GLY A 138 -12.71 5.48 -7.79
N ALA A 139 -11.51 4.88 -7.86
CA ALA A 139 -11.37 3.42 -7.93
C ALA A 139 -12.08 2.71 -6.78
N VAL A 140 -12.66 1.55 -7.10
CA VAL A 140 -13.02 0.53 -6.12
C VAL A 140 -11.76 -0.30 -5.86
N ILE A 141 -11.40 -0.45 -4.58
CA ILE A 141 -10.30 -1.32 -4.13
C ILE A 141 -10.93 -2.36 -3.22
N GLU A 142 -11.03 -3.59 -3.70
CA GLU A 142 -11.77 -4.66 -3.02
C GLU A 142 -10.95 -5.97 -2.97
N ASP A 143 -11.30 -6.85 -2.04
CA ASP A 143 -10.63 -8.16 -1.86
C ASP A 143 -9.11 -8.03 -1.70
N VAL A 144 -8.66 -7.16 -0.79
CA VAL A 144 -7.24 -6.98 -0.47
C VAL A 144 -6.90 -7.68 0.84
N LEU A 145 -5.94 -8.59 0.77
CA LEU A 145 -5.46 -9.38 1.92
C LEU A 145 -4.05 -8.98 2.30
N HIS A 146 -3.83 -8.79 3.60
CA HIS A 146 -2.51 -8.58 4.19
C HIS A 146 -2.30 -9.62 5.29
N ASP A 147 -1.52 -10.66 5.00
CA ASP A 147 -1.38 -11.82 5.87
C ASP A 147 0.07 -12.03 6.28
N ASN A 148 0.31 -12.18 7.59
CA ASN A 148 1.65 -12.33 8.16
C ASN A 148 2.61 -11.20 7.72
N ILE A 149 2.28 -9.97 8.13
CA ILE A 149 3.09 -8.78 7.85
C ILE A 149 3.86 -8.35 9.10
N GLN A 150 5.14 -8.03 8.91
CA GLN A 150 6.00 -7.46 9.95
C GLN A 150 6.42 -6.04 9.54
N LEU A 151 5.91 -5.02 10.24
CA LEU A 151 6.12 -3.58 9.97
C LEU A 151 7.09 -2.91 10.96
N THR A 152 8.39 -2.91 10.69
CA THR A 152 9.33 -2.12 11.52
C THR A 152 9.57 -0.73 10.91
N ARG A 153 9.79 0.28 11.76
CA ARG A 153 10.17 1.66 11.37
C ARG A 153 9.21 2.37 10.40
N THR A 154 7.90 2.20 10.61
CA THR A 154 6.85 2.88 9.82
C THR A 154 6.27 4.08 10.57
N ALA A 155 6.06 5.22 9.91
CA ALA A 155 5.35 6.35 10.52
C ALA A 155 3.89 5.96 10.79
N SER A 156 3.09 5.69 9.75
CA SER A 156 1.75 5.12 9.89
C SER A 156 1.76 3.65 9.50
N PRO A 157 1.47 2.69 10.39
CA PRO A 157 1.46 1.28 10.00
C PRO A 157 0.45 0.97 8.90
N ILE A 158 -0.76 1.55 9.01
CA ILE A 158 -1.87 1.34 8.08
C ILE A 158 -2.51 2.69 7.75
N TYR A 159 -2.59 3.03 6.46
CA TYR A 159 -3.22 4.26 5.99
C TYR A 159 -4.22 3.97 4.89
N LEU A 160 -5.51 4.13 5.19
CA LEU A 160 -6.62 3.95 4.26
C LEU A 160 -7.35 5.29 4.09
N HIS A 161 -7.44 5.78 2.85
CA HIS A 161 -8.08 7.07 2.58
C HIS A 161 -8.90 7.09 1.29
N VAL A 162 -10.06 7.76 1.33
CA VAL A 162 -10.88 8.06 0.14
C VAL A 162 -10.96 9.58 -0.01
N ALA A 163 -10.35 10.11 -1.08
CA ALA A 163 -10.31 11.56 -1.30
C ALA A 163 -11.44 12.06 -2.20
N ASN A 164 -11.76 11.35 -3.28
CA ASN A 164 -12.81 11.72 -4.23
C ASN A 164 -13.86 10.61 -4.41
N ALA A 165 -15.08 11.03 -4.74
CA ALA A 165 -16.26 10.21 -4.95
C ALA A 165 -16.73 10.24 -6.42
N ALA A 166 -15.82 10.34 -7.38
CA ALA A 166 -16.19 10.44 -8.79
C ALA A 166 -16.54 9.04 -9.36
N ALA A 167 -17.84 8.84 -9.64
CA ALA A 167 -18.44 7.71 -10.35
C ALA A 167 -18.22 6.30 -9.77
N ALA A 168 -18.64 6.10 -8.51
CA ALA A 168 -19.20 4.81 -8.07
C ALA A 168 -20.56 4.51 -8.77
N ALA A 169 -20.61 4.69 -10.09
CA ALA A 169 -21.78 4.51 -10.94
C ALA A 169 -21.53 3.38 -11.95
N GLN A 170 -21.00 2.25 -11.47
CA GLN A 170 -21.11 0.92 -12.09
C GLN A 170 -20.33 -0.06 -11.22
N LEU A 171 -21.03 -0.69 -10.27
CA LEU A 171 -20.84 -2.08 -9.81
C LEU A 171 -21.94 -2.32 -8.75
N ALA A 172 -23.19 -2.35 -9.22
CA ALA A 172 -24.29 -2.87 -8.44
C ALA A 172 -24.10 -4.39 -8.29
N HIS A 173 -24.03 -4.84 -7.04
CA HIS A 173 -24.01 -6.24 -6.58
C HIS A 173 -22.70 -7.02 -6.81
N ARG A 174 -21.99 -7.35 -5.71
CA ARG A 174 -21.94 -8.71 -5.12
C ARG A 174 -20.89 -8.80 -4.00
N GLN A 175 -21.36 -9.25 -2.82
CA GLN A 175 -20.67 -9.77 -1.64
C GLN A 175 -19.66 -8.86 -0.92
N ASP A 176 -19.75 -8.88 0.42
CA ASP A 176 -18.93 -8.09 1.33
C ASP A 176 -17.44 -8.29 1.06
N PRO A 177 -16.65 -7.24 0.80
CA PRO A 177 -15.20 -7.37 0.74
C PRO A 177 -14.70 -7.74 2.14
N GLU A 178 -13.96 -8.83 2.26
CA GLU A 178 -13.34 -9.26 3.51
C GLU A 178 -11.86 -8.85 3.51
N HIS A 179 -11.51 -7.83 4.28
CA HIS A 179 -10.10 -7.50 4.53
C HIS A 179 -9.61 -8.24 5.77
N HIS A 180 -8.71 -9.20 5.65
CA HIS A 180 -8.09 -9.86 6.81
C HIS A 180 -6.66 -9.34 7.02
N LEU A 181 -6.31 -9.00 8.26
CA LEU A 181 -5.01 -8.47 8.66
C LEU A 181 -4.52 -9.27 9.87
N SER A 182 -3.41 -10.02 9.77
CA SER A 182 -2.78 -10.79 10.87
C SER A 182 -1.32 -10.37 11.10
N GLU A 183 -0.93 -9.98 12.33
CA GLU A 183 0.42 -9.45 12.62
C GLU A 183 0.98 -9.78 14.03
N HIS A 184 2.31 -10.03 14.08
CA HIS A 184 3.09 -10.24 15.32
C HIS A 184 4.21 -9.20 15.42
N HIS A 185 4.33 -8.47 16.55
CA HIS A 185 5.22 -7.29 16.63
C HIS A 185 6.03 -7.13 17.93
N ARG A 186 7.25 -6.60 17.76
CA ARG A 186 8.12 -5.97 18.78
C ARG A 186 8.60 -4.59 18.28
N PRO A 187 8.41 -3.50 19.04
CA PRO A 187 8.67 -2.14 18.56
C PRO A 187 10.16 -1.78 18.64
N ASN A 188 10.72 -1.33 17.53
CA ASN A 188 11.78 -0.32 17.50
C ASN A 188 11.48 0.54 16.26
N LEU A 189 10.58 1.50 16.42
CA LEU A 189 10.16 2.44 15.39
C LEU A 189 11.12 3.63 15.40
N THR A 190 12.15 3.59 14.57
CA THR A 190 12.93 4.76 14.17
C THR A 190 12.79 4.86 12.67
N ALA A 191 12.09 5.85 12.12
CA ALA A 191 11.97 5.99 10.67
C ALA A 191 13.38 5.88 10.01
N PRO A 192 13.52 5.20 8.86
CA PRO A 192 14.82 4.97 8.24
C PRO A 192 15.62 6.24 7.92
N ARG A 193 14.99 7.43 7.89
CA ARG A 193 15.63 8.75 7.85
C ARG A 193 14.82 9.77 8.68
N ASP A 194 15.51 10.74 9.29
CA ASP A 194 14.91 11.92 9.94
C ASP A 194 14.39 12.88 8.86
N ILE A 195 13.17 12.65 8.37
CA ILE A 195 12.51 13.51 7.39
C ILE A 195 11.62 14.52 8.14
N PRO A 196 11.73 15.84 7.86
CA PRO A 196 10.83 16.84 8.41
C PRO A 196 9.36 16.58 7.98
N GLY A 197 8.53 16.17 8.95
CA GLY A 197 7.14 15.70 8.77
C GLY A 197 7.09 14.17 8.76
N ASP A 198 6.64 13.43 9.78
CA ASP A 198 5.62 13.71 10.79
C ASP A 198 5.81 12.92 12.09
N ALA A 199 5.18 13.42 13.15
CA ALA A 199 4.87 12.66 14.36
C ALA A 199 3.46 12.02 14.24
N GLU A 200 3.16 11.38 13.11
CA GLU A 200 1.91 10.65 12.89
C GLU A 200 2.15 9.15 13.02
N TYR A 201 1.90 8.64 14.22
CA TYR A 201 2.09 7.23 14.56
C TYR A 201 0.81 6.40 14.55
N ALA A 202 -0.32 7.02 14.18
CA ALA A 202 -1.61 6.38 14.20
C ALA A 202 -1.89 5.72 12.84
N SER A 203 -2.36 4.47 12.88
CA SER A 203 -3.07 3.91 11.75
C SER A 203 -4.33 4.74 11.49
N THR A 204 -4.54 5.15 10.26
CA THR A 204 -5.62 6.04 9.87
C THR A 204 -6.54 5.35 8.86
N VAL A 205 -7.84 5.41 9.13
CA VAL A 205 -8.89 4.97 8.20
C VAL A 205 -9.85 6.14 8.03
N SER A 206 -9.86 6.73 6.84
CA SER A 206 -10.58 7.96 6.55
C SER A 206 -11.41 7.82 5.28
N GLY A 207 -12.71 7.56 5.45
CA GLY A 207 -13.69 7.56 4.38
C GLY A 207 -14.45 8.89 4.26
N ARG A 208 -15.32 8.98 3.26
CA ARG A 208 -16.24 10.11 3.08
C ARG A 208 -17.68 9.71 3.38
N SER A 209 -18.53 10.68 3.69
CA SER A 209 -19.96 10.45 3.94
C SER A 209 -20.67 9.80 2.74
N ASN A 210 -20.28 10.17 1.52
CA ASN A 210 -20.79 9.68 0.25
C ASN A 210 -19.95 8.56 -0.39
N SER A 211 -18.83 8.18 0.21
CA SER A 211 -17.96 7.08 -0.24
C SER A 211 -17.25 6.51 0.97
N LYS A 212 -17.94 5.61 1.66
CA LYS A 212 -17.49 5.00 2.90
C LYS A 212 -16.50 3.89 2.61
N ILE A 213 -15.56 3.68 3.53
CA ILE A 213 -14.80 2.44 3.60
C ILE A 213 -15.64 1.42 4.37
N THR A 214 -15.85 0.23 3.80
CA THR A 214 -16.67 -0.86 4.36
C THR A 214 -15.97 -2.19 4.17
N GLY A 215 -16.32 -3.22 4.95
CA GLY A 215 -15.73 -4.56 4.82
C GLY A 215 -14.35 -4.74 5.45
N LEU A 216 -13.94 -3.83 6.34
CA LEU A 216 -12.65 -3.94 7.03
C LEU A 216 -12.72 -4.93 8.21
N THR A 217 -11.85 -5.93 8.21
CA THR A 217 -11.60 -6.80 9.36
C THR A 217 -10.12 -6.67 9.80
N PHE A 218 -9.90 -6.67 11.11
CA PHE A 218 -8.57 -6.72 11.71
C PHE A 218 -8.54 -7.94 12.63
N GLU A 219 -7.70 -8.93 12.34
CA GLU A 219 -7.71 -10.21 13.06
C GLU A 219 -6.29 -10.62 13.48
N ASN A 220 -6.03 -10.60 14.78
CA ASN A 220 -4.68 -10.83 15.32
C ASN A 220 -3.69 -9.73 14.92
N VAL A 221 -4.13 -8.47 14.94
CA VAL A 221 -3.28 -7.29 14.72
C VAL A 221 -2.72 -6.79 16.05
N LYS A 222 -1.39 -6.70 16.14
CA LYS A 222 -0.70 -6.08 17.27
C LYS A 222 0.21 -4.96 16.79
N LEU A 223 -0.22 -3.72 16.97
CA LEU A 223 0.59 -2.54 16.68
C LEU A 223 1.13 -1.95 17.99
N THR A 224 2.40 -1.59 18.00
CA THR A 224 3.00 -0.86 19.13
C THR A 224 3.65 0.40 18.60
N VAL A 225 3.04 1.53 18.94
CA VAL A 225 3.36 2.85 18.40
C VAL A 225 3.74 3.82 19.53
N PRO A 226 4.59 4.83 19.31
CA PRO A 226 4.87 5.86 20.30
C PRO A 226 3.58 6.60 20.69
N GLY A 227 3.13 6.41 21.92
CA GLY A 227 2.04 7.20 22.51
C GLY A 227 2.57 8.41 23.26
N GLY A 228 1.70 9.39 23.55
CA GLY A 228 1.98 10.47 24.50
C GLY A 228 2.10 11.86 23.90
N ARG A 229 0.96 12.55 23.74
CA ARG A 229 0.93 14.01 23.95
C ARG A 229 0.68 14.26 25.45
N PRO A 230 1.39 15.19 26.11
CA PRO A 230 0.92 15.71 27.39
C PRO A 230 -0.50 16.25 27.20
N SER A 231 -1.45 15.83 28.03
CA SER A 231 -2.85 16.20 27.87
C SER A 231 -3.07 17.71 27.98
N PRO A 232 -3.93 18.32 27.14
CA PRO A 232 -4.80 19.38 27.58
C PRO A 232 -6.19 18.79 27.73
N ARG A 233 -6.60 18.51 28.98
CA ARG A 233 -7.97 18.23 29.44
C ARG A 233 -9.00 17.90 28.34
N ALA A 234 -9.19 16.62 28.02
CA ALA A 234 -10.49 16.16 27.53
C ALA A 234 -11.41 15.95 28.74
N ALA A 235 -12.05 17.03 29.21
CA ALA A 235 -13.11 16.92 30.20
C ALA A 235 -14.36 16.35 29.52
N CYS A 236 -14.52 15.04 29.51
CA CYS A 236 -15.83 14.42 29.29
C CYS A 236 -16.65 14.61 30.57
N ARG A 237 -17.37 15.73 30.67
CA ARG A 237 -18.41 15.91 31.70
C ARG A 237 -19.59 15.04 31.30
N THR A 238 -19.76 13.90 31.96
CA THR A 238 -21.02 13.17 31.95
C THR A 238 -22.05 13.97 32.76
N SER A 239 -22.95 14.70 32.12
CA SER A 239 -24.16 15.20 32.78
C SER A 239 -25.14 14.04 32.95
N ARG A 240 -25.30 13.55 34.18
CA ARG A 240 -26.48 12.79 34.57
C ARG A 240 -27.65 13.78 34.67
N SER A 241 -28.71 13.59 33.90
CA SER A 241 -30.02 14.19 34.21
C SER A 241 -30.89 13.14 34.88
N THR A 242 -31.09 13.31 36.18
CA THR A 242 -32.26 12.79 36.90
C THR A 242 -33.24 13.94 37.06
N ALA A 243 -34.42 13.80 36.49
CA ALA A 243 -35.71 14.31 36.97
C ALA A 243 -36.80 13.55 36.21
#